data_AF-A0A935CNX0-F1
#
_entry.id   AF-A0A935CNX0-F1
#
_cell.length_a   1.000
_cell.length_b   1.000
_cell.length_c   1.000
_cell.angle_alpha   90.00
_cell.angle_beta   90.00
_cell.angle_gamma   90.00
#
_symmetry.space_group_name_H-M   'P 1'
#
loop_
_entity.id
_entity.type
_entity.pdbx_description
1 polymer ?
#
loop_
_entity_poly.entity_id
_entity_poly.type
_entity_poly.pdbx_seq_one_letter_code
_entity_poly.pdbx_strand_id
1 'polypeptide(L)'
;MNDGVMLWLGGPAPEVAAALAQTLTGATCWPVGADTVCAVASQTGEHLSACVERAVRGAQIASRQGAAVGLAVGPLATAGHANPTRERARRAAALASAGEIILAWGSQAYVRGTFESVSTGFVRLIELA
;
A
#
# COMPACT_ATOMS: atom_id res chain seq x y z
N MET A 1 -13.53 -0.23 13.56
CA MET A 1 -12.30 -0.60 12.83
C MET A 1 -12.22 0.31 11.63
N ASN A 2 -11.08 0.95 11.38
CA ASN A 2 -10.92 1.83 10.22
C ASN A 2 -10.35 0.99 9.08
N ASP A 3 -11.09 0.89 7.99
CA ASP A 3 -10.56 0.35 6.74
C ASP A 3 -9.58 1.34 6.13
N GLY A 4 -8.60 0.81 5.41
CA GLY A 4 -7.62 1.63 4.71
C GLY A 4 -6.64 0.77 3.95
N VAL A 5 -5.43 1.29 3.77
CA VAL A 5 -4.42 0.66 2.92
C VAL A 5 -3.13 0.44 3.70
N MET A 6 -2.57 -0.76 3.58
CA MET A 6 -1.20 -1.06 3.97
C MET A 6 -0.29 -1.01 2.74
N LEU A 7 0.80 -0.27 2.82
CA LEU A 7 1.91 -0.30 1.88
C LEU A 7 3.10 -0.99 2.53
N TRP A 8 3.69 -1.93 1.82
CA TRP A 8 4.97 -2.54 2.14
C TRP A 8 5.98 -2.10 1.09
N LEU A 9 7.07 -1.50 1.53
CA LEU A 9 8.13 -0.98 0.68
C LEU A 9 9.37 -1.84 0.93
N GLY A 10 9.72 -2.66 -0.07
CA GLY A 10 10.90 -3.51 -0.07
C GLY A 10 12.16 -2.70 -0.39
N GLY A 11 13.11 -2.69 0.53
CA GLY A 11 14.43 -2.04 0.37
C GLY A 11 14.48 -0.54 0.05
N PRO A 12 13.50 0.33 0.39
CA PRO A 12 13.67 1.76 0.17
C PRO A 12 14.70 2.36 1.12
N ALA A 13 15.37 3.42 0.67
CA ALA A 13 16.10 4.30 1.59
C ALA A 13 15.11 4.93 2.60
N PRO A 14 15.53 5.20 3.85
CA PRO A 14 14.69 5.86 4.86
C PRO A 14 14.04 7.18 4.40
N GLU A 15 14.67 7.83 3.42
CA GLU A 15 14.19 9.08 2.80
C GLU A 15 12.88 8.91 2.03
N VAL A 16 12.71 7.79 1.31
CA VAL A 16 11.47 7.49 0.56
C VAL A 16 10.31 7.27 1.51
N ALA A 17 10.56 6.58 2.63
CA ALA A 17 9.60 6.36 3.70
C ALA A 17 9.16 7.68 4.35
N ALA A 18 10.10 8.56 4.64
CA ALA A 18 9.81 9.88 5.20
C ALA A 18 9.01 10.75 4.21
N ALA A 19 9.39 10.75 2.93
CA ALA A 19 8.68 11.49 1.89
C ALA A 19 7.23 10.99 1.71
N LEU A 20 7.01 9.67 1.76
CA LEU A 20 5.67 9.07 1.74
C LEU A 20 4.84 9.47 2.94
N ALA A 21 5.40 9.41 4.15
CA ALA A 21 4.70 9.80 5.37
C ALA A 21 4.27 11.29 5.33
N GLN A 22 5.09 12.16 4.74
CA GLN A 22 4.78 13.58 4.56
C GLN A 22 3.74 13.83 3.45
N THR A 23 3.79 13.04 2.37
CA THR A 23 2.91 13.23 1.20
C THR A 23 1.53 12.61 1.42
N LEU A 24 1.45 11.52 2.17
CA LEU A 24 0.20 10.80 2.43
C LEU A 24 -0.39 11.24 3.77
N THR A 25 -1.24 12.26 3.75
CA THR A 25 -1.94 12.74 4.96
C THR A 25 -2.67 11.59 5.69
N GLY A 26 -2.41 11.45 6.99
CA GLY A 26 -2.98 10.37 7.81
C GLY A 26 -2.28 9.02 7.63
N ALA A 27 -1.15 8.97 6.92
CA ALA A 27 -0.30 7.80 6.89
C ALA A 27 0.57 7.71 8.15
N THR A 28 0.71 6.51 8.69
CA THR A 28 1.68 6.19 9.73
C THR A 28 2.66 5.17 9.16
N CYS A 29 3.94 5.53 9.09
CA CYS A 29 5.00 4.65 8.59
C CYS A 29 5.94 4.22 9.71
N TRP A 30 6.40 2.96 9.67
CA TRP A 30 7.38 2.44 10.62
C TRP A 30 8.32 1.42 9.95
N PRO A 31 9.58 1.32 10.41
CA PRO A 31 10.53 0.36 9.89
C PRO A 31 10.22 -1.07 10.33
N VAL A 32 10.54 -2.04 9.48
CA VAL A 32 10.47 -3.49 9.74
C VAL A 32 11.72 -4.15 9.14
N GLY A 33 12.78 -4.26 9.93
CA GLY A 33 14.08 -4.69 9.39
C GLY A 33 14.62 -3.68 8.39
N ALA A 34 14.90 -4.12 7.15
CA ALA A 34 15.32 -3.27 6.04
C ALA A 34 14.14 -2.66 5.26
N ASP A 35 12.92 -3.08 5.55
CA ASP A 35 11.72 -2.63 4.84
C ASP A 35 11.00 -1.53 5.62
N THR A 36 10.10 -0.83 4.93
CA THR A 36 9.17 0.12 5.55
C THR A 36 7.73 -0.31 5.34
N VAL A 37 6.91 -0.18 6.38
CA VAL A 37 5.47 -0.38 6.28
C VAL A 37 4.76 0.93 6.56
N CYS A 38 3.79 1.30 5.73
CA CYS A 38 2.94 2.47 5.92
C CYS A 38 1.46 2.05 5.96
N ALA A 39 0.76 2.44 7.02
CA ALA A 39 -0.70 2.36 7.10
C ALA A 39 -1.31 3.70 6.71
N VAL A 40 -2.18 3.71 5.70
CA VAL A 40 -2.92 4.89 5.23
C VAL A 40 -4.38 4.72 5.59
N ALA A 41 -4.81 5.43 6.63
CA ALA A 41 -6.21 5.44 7.03
C ALA A 41 -7.05 6.33 6.11
N SER A 42 -8.32 5.96 5.94
CA SER A 42 -9.33 6.87 5.40
C SER A 42 -9.49 8.06 6.34
N GLN A 43 -9.54 9.27 5.79
CA GLN A 43 -9.87 10.47 6.55
C GLN A 43 -11.36 10.52 6.87
N THR A 44 -11.74 11.37 7.83
CA THR A 44 -13.14 11.59 8.16
C THR A 44 -13.92 12.06 6.92
N GLY A 45 -14.94 11.29 6.52
CA GLY A 45 -15.74 11.58 5.33
C GLY A 45 -15.09 11.19 3.99
N GLU A 46 -13.89 10.60 4.00
CA GLU A 46 -13.23 10.08 2.79
C GLU A 46 -13.78 8.69 2.45
N HIS A 47 -14.25 8.52 1.21
CA HIS A 47 -14.57 7.19 0.69
C HIS A 47 -13.28 6.34 0.58
N LEU A 48 -13.38 5.05 0.89
CA LEU A 48 -12.23 4.14 0.84
C LEU A 48 -11.59 4.07 -0.57
N SER A 49 -12.34 4.30 -1.65
CA SER A 49 -11.78 4.40 -3.02
C SER A 49 -10.81 5.57 -3.17
N ALA A 50 -11.14 6.74 -2.60
CA ALA A 50 -10.26 7.91 -2.60
C ALA A 50 -9.01 7.67 -1.74
N CYS A 51 -9.16 6.98 -0.60
CA CYS A 51 -8.04 6.54 0.23
C CYS A 51 -7.10 5.61 -0.55
N VAL A 52 -7.66 4.66 -1.31
CA VAL A 52 -6.93 3.73 -2.17
C VAL A 52 -6.19 4.47 -3.29
N GLU A 53 -6.85 5.39 -4.00
CA GLU A 53 -6.21 6.20 -5.05
C GLU A 53 -5.02 6.99 -4.51
N ARG A 54 -5.18 7.59 -3.34
CA ARG A 54 -4.12 8.35 -2.66
C ARG A 54 -2.95 7.44 -2.29
N ALA A 55 -3.21 6.26 -1.75
CA ALA A 55 -2.19 5.26 -1.46
C ALA A 55 -1.47 4.77 -2.73
N VAL A 56 -2.18 4.54 -3.84
CA VAL A 56 -1.59 4.15 -5.13
C VAL A 56 -0.69 5.24 -5.68
N ARG A 57 -1.09 6.52 -5.59
CA ARG A 57 -0.23 7.66 -5.98
C ARG A 57 1.05 7.68 -5.15
N GLY A 58 0.97 7.43 -3.84
CA GLY A 58 2.14 7.25 -2.97
C GLY A 58 3.03 6.11 -3.46
N ALA A 59 2.45 4.93 -3.67
CA ALA A 59 3.18 3.76 -4.18
C ALA A 59 3.91 4.06 -5.50
N GLN A 60 3.30 4.81 -6.43
CA GLN A 60 3.93 5.24 -7.69
C GLN A 60 5.12 6.17 -7.50
N ILE A 61 5.13 7.00 -6.46
CA ILE A 61 6.28 7.84 -6.13
C ILE A 61 7.43 6.96 -5.64
N ALA A 62 7.16 6.03 -4.73
CA ALA A 62 8.18 5.12 -4.20
C ALA A 62 8.72 4.16 -5.27
N SER A 63 7.83 3.62 -6.10
CA SER A 63 8.16 2.78 -7.25
C SER A 63 9.11 3.50 -8.22
N ARG A 64 8.84 4.77 -8.54
CA ARG A 64 9.75 5.58 -9.38
C ARG A 64 11.13 5.81 -8.77
N GLN A 65 11.27 5.62 -7.46
CA GLN A 65 12.54 5.69 -6.75
C GLN A 65 13.20 4.29 -6.58
N GLY A 66 12.69 3.28 -7.29
CA GLY A 66 13.23 1.93 -7.30
C GLY A 66 12.72 1.02 -6.19
N ALA A 67 11.76 1.47 -5.37
CA ALA A 67 11.18 0.60 -4.35
C ALA A 67 10.34 -0.51 -4.98
N ALA A 68 10.40 -1.72 -4.42
CA ALA A 68 9.41 -2.77 -4.69
C ALA A 68 8.21 -2.53 -3.77
N VAL A 69 7.02 -2.28 -4.32
CA VAL A 69 5.87 -1.85 -3.52
C VAL A 69 4.77 -2.91 -3.54
N GLY A 70 4.45 -3.44 -2.37
CA GLY A 70 3.26 -4.25 -2.13
C GLY A 70 2.18 -3.42 -1.47
N LEU A 71 0.94 -3.52 -1.94
CA LEU A 71 -0.19 -2.73 -1.43
C LEU A 71 -1.35 -3.67 -1.10
N ALA A 72 -2.00 -3.46 0.03
CA ALA A 72 -3.17 -4.24 0.41
C ALA A 72 -4.25 -3.38 1.07
N VAL A 73 -5.50 -3.63 0.69
CA VAL A 73 -6.68 -2.95 1.24
C VAL A 73 -7.31 -3.83 2.31
N GLY A 74 -7.69 -3.24 3.43
CA GLY A 74 -8.42 -3.93 4.49
C GLY A 74 -8.37 -3.21 5.84
N PRO A 75 -8.80 -3.90 6.91
CA PRO A 75 -8.80 -3.32 8.25
C PRO A 75 -7.38 -2.95 8.72
N LEU A 76 -7.24 -1.71 9.18
CA LEU A 76 -6.04 -1.19 9.81
C LEU A 76 -6.13 -1.37 11.33
N ALA A 77 -6.10 -2.62 11.81
CA ALA A 77 -5.90 -2.86 13.24
C ALA A 77 -4.50 -2.36 13.64
N THR A 78 -4.44 -1.58 14.73
CA THR A 78 -3.21 -1.02 15.31
C THR A 78 -2.21 -2.13 15.64
N ALA A 79 -0.93 -1.79 15.51
CA ALA A 79 0.25 -2.62 15.70
C ALA A 79 0.08 -3.72 16.77
N GLY A 80 -0.09 -4.96 16.31
CA GLY A 80 -0.12 -6.14 17.17
C GLY A 80 0.02 -7.40 16.32
N HIS A 81 1.26 -7.79 16.03
CA HIS A 81 1.84 -9.05 15.51
C HIS A 81 1.11 -9.96 14.47
N ALA A 82 -0.16 -9.78 14.15
CA ALA A 82 -0.88 -10.51 13.13
C ALA A 82 -1.96 -9.62 12.48
N ASN A 83 -1.53 -8.69 11.61
CA ASN A 83 -2.47 -7.98 10.73
C ASN A 83 -2.47 -8.67 9.35
N PRO A 84 -3.57 -9.30 8.92
CA PRO A 84 -3.64 -10.02 7.65
C PRO A 84 -3.45 -9.08 6.44
N THR A 85 -3.87 -7.82 6.55
CA THR A 85 -3.64 -6.79 5.52
C THR A 85 -2.14 -6.51 5.37
N ARG A 86 -1.39 -6.47 6.49
CA ARG A 86 0.07 -6.31 6.46
C ARG A 86 0.77 -7.51 5.80
N GLU A 87 0.37 -8.73 6.14
CA GLU A 87 0.96 -9.95 5.54
C GLU A 87 0.66 -10.04 4.04
N ARG A 88 -0.54 -9.67 3.60
CA ARG A 88 -0.86 -9.56 2.16
C ARG A 88 0.02 -8.52 1.46
N ALA A 89 0.18 -7.33 2.03
CA ALA A 89 1.05 -6.30 1.47
C ALA A 89 2.51 -6.79 1.38
N ARG A 90 3.00 -7.51 2.40
CA ARG A 90 4.33 -8.13 2.40
C ARG A 90 4.50 -9.14 1.26
N ARG A 91 3.55 -10.07 1.11
CA ARG A 91 3.57 -11.08 0.04
C ARG A 91 3.50 -10.43 -1.34
N ALA A 92 2.70 -9.38 -1.49
CA ALA A 92 2.65 -8.57 -2.71
C ALA A 92 4.02 -7.93 -3.01
N ALA A 93 4.67 -7.33 -2.00
CA ALA A 93 5.98 -6.72 -2.16
C ALA A 93 7.06 -7.75 -2.52
N ALA A 94 6.99 -8.96 -1.96
CA ALA A 94 7.93 -10.05 -2.29
C ALA A 94 7.80 -10.55 -3.74
N LEU A 95 6.66 -10.31 -4.39
CA LEU A 95 6.45 -10.62 -5.80
C LEU A 95 6.82 -9.45 -6.72
N ALA A 96 7.01 -8.26 -6.15
CA ALA A 96 7.29 -7.04 -6.89
C ALA A 96 8.79 -6.90 -7.15
N SER A 97 9.15 -6.55 -8.37
CA SER A 97 10.51 -6.11 -8.70
C SER A 97 10.71 -4.65 -8.30
N ALA A 98 11.96 -4.19 -8.28
CA ALA A 98 12.27 -2.78 -8.10
C ALA A 98 11.53 -1.94 -9.15
N GLY A 99 10.74 -0.96 -8.69
CA GLY A 99 9.93 -0.12 -9.56
C GLY A 99 8.63 -0.75 -10.06
N GLU A 100 8.18 -1.84 -9.44
CA GLU A 100 6.84 -2.40 -9.63
C GLU A 100 5.94 -2.16 -8.41
N ILE A 101 4.64 -2.04 -8.69
CA ILE A 101 3.58 -2.00 -7.68
C ILE A 101 2.72 -3.24 -7.84
N ILE A 102 2.59 -4.02 -6.78
CA ILE A 102 1.68 -5.15 -6.72
C ILE A 102 0.60 -4.87 -5.69
N LEU A 103 -0.65 -4.94 -6.13
CA LEU A 103 -1.81 -4.85 -5.26
C LEU A 103 -2.33 -6.25 -4.95
N ALA A 104 -2.41 -6.57 -3.65
CA ALA A 104 -3.12 -7.72 -3.12
C ALA A 104 -4.44 -7.31 -2.46
N TRP A 105 -5.55 -7.92 -2.86
CA TRP A 105 -6.85 -7.70 -2.21
C TRP A 105 -7.43 -8.97 -1.61
N GLY A 106 -8.34 -8.81 -0.65
CA GLY A 106 -9.08 -9.90 -0.02
C GLY A 106 -10.50 -10.14 -0.55
N SER A 107 -11.08 -9.22 -1.34
CA SER A 107 -12.34 -9.46 -2.05
C SER A 107 -12.44 -8.66 -3.37
N GLN A 108 -12.82 -9.35 -4.45
CA GLN A 108 -12.80 -8.86 -5.84
C GLN A 108 -13.68 -7.63 -6.13
N ALA A 109 -14.78 -7.45 -5.38
CA ALA A 109 -15.84 -6.51 -5.76
C ALA A 109 -15.45 -5.03 -5.55
N TYR A 110 -14.61 -4.72 -4.56
CA TYR A 110 -14.29 -3.34 -4.19
C TYR A 110 -13.21 -2.71 -5.08
N VAL A 111 -12.29 -3.53 -5.56
CA VAL A 111 -11.01 -3.09 -6.12
C VAL A 111 -11.09 -2.90 -7.63
N ARG A 112 -11.84 -3.75 -8.34
CA ARG A 112 -11.83 -3.77 -9.81
C ARG A 112 -12.28 -2.44 -10.44
N GLY A 113 -13.35 -1.83 -9.90
CA GLY A 113 -13.88 -0.57 -10.42
C GLY A 113 -12.99 0.66 -10.16
N THR A 114 -12.27 0.69 -9.04
CA THR A 114 -11.37 1.81 -8.70
C THR A 114 -10.03 1.70 -9.44
N PHE A 115 -9.53 0.50 -9.69
CA PHE A 115 -8.21 0.30 -10.30
C PHE A 115 -8.20 0.36 -11.83
N GLU A 116 -9.27 -0.05 -12.51
CA GLU A 116 -9.39 0.08 -13.98
C GLU A 116 -9.29 1.56 -14.43
N SER A 117 -9.60 2.52 -13.56
CA SER A 117 -9.46 3.97 -13.81
C SER A 117 -8.03 4.51 -13.58
N VAL A 118 -7.21 3.82 -12.78
CA VAL A 118 -5.93 4.36 -12.26
C VAL A 118 -4.71 3.69 -12.89
N SER A 119 -4.87 2.51 -13.51
CA SER A 119 -3.74 1.73 -14.02
C SER A 119 -3.27 2.18 -15.40
N THR A 120 -2.25 3.04 -15.44
CA THR A 120 -1.31 3.10 -16.57
C THR A 120 -0.07 2.27 -16.21
N GLY A 121 0.13 1.15 -16.91
CA GLY A 121 1.41 0.44 -17.07
C GLY A 121 2.09 -0.27 -15.87
N PHE A 122 1.99 0.23 -14.63
CA PHE A 122 2.92 -0.14 -13.54
C PHE A 122 2.28 -0.84 -12.33
N VAL A 123 0.97 -1.07 -12.35
CA VAL A 123 0.24 -1.73 -11.25
C VAL A 123 -0.19 -3.12 -11.70
N ARG A 124 0.38 -4.16 -11.07
CA ARG A 124 -0.07 -5.54 -11.25
C ARG A 124 -1.07 -5.89 -10.15
N LEU A 125 -2.19 -6.44 -10.58
CA LEU A 125 -3.31 -6.83 -9.74
C LEU A 125 -3.19 -8.34 -9.44
N ILE A 126 -3.07 -8.72 -8.17
CA ILE A 126 -3.05 -10.12 -7.74
C ILE A 126 -4.08 -10.39 -6.64
N GLU A 127 -4.72 -11.55 -6.70
CA GLU A 127 -5.56 -12.06 -5.63
C GLU A 127 -4.71 -12.99 -4.76
N LEU A 128 -4.57 -12.67 -3.46
CA LEU A 128 -3.84 -13.51 -2.51
C LEU A 128 -4.87 -14.20 -1.59
N ALA A 129 -4.97 -15.52 -1.72
CA ALA A 129 -5.77 -16.40 -0.86
C ALA A 129 -5.27 -16.42 0.60
#